data_AF-A0A7I9Y6K7-F1
#
_entry.id   AF-A0A7I9Y6K7-F1
#
_cell.length_a   1.000
_cell.length_b   1.000
_cell.length_c   1.000
_cell.angle_alpha   90.00
_cell.angle_beta   90.00
_cell.angle_gamma   90.00
#
_symmetry.space_group_name_H-M   'P 1'
#
loop_
_entity.id
_entity.type
_entity.pdbx_description
1 polymer ?
#
loop_
_entity_poly.entity_id
_entity_poly.type
_entity_poly.pdbx_seq_one_letter_code
_entity_poly.pdbx_strand_id
1 'polypeptide(L)' 'MLDLASIRRVTGLTQVELAATLGVGQAQISKIERQSDMLLSTLSAYLTALGVTARVVVEVDEQTLLYSLTADGAGR' A
#
# COMPACT_ATOMS: atom_id res chain seq x y z
N MET A 1 10.82 7.32 -5.60
CA MET A 1 9.46 6.76 -5.73
C MET A 1 9.38 5.52 -4.83
N LEU A 2 8.21 5.23 -4.24
CA LEU A 2 8.06 4.32 -3.09
C LEU A 2 8.41 2.86 -3.46
N ASP A 3 9.30 2.21 -2.69
CA ASP A 3 9.64 0.79 -2.90
C ASP A 3 8.64 -0.13 -2.20
N LEU A 4 7.59 -0.51 -2.93
CA LEU A 4 6.55 -1.42 -2.44
C LEU A 4 7.07 -2.81 -2.10
N ALA A 5 8.04 -3.32 -2.86
CA ALA A 5 8.59 -4.65 -2.62
C ALA A 5 9.31 -4.70 -1.27
N SER A 6 10.04 -3.64 -0.90
CA SER A 6 10.67 -3.54 0.42
C SER A 6 9.66 -3.42 1.54
N ILE A 7 8.57 -2.64 1.38
CA ILE A 7 7.49 -2.57 2.38
C ILE A 7 6.86 -3.95 2.60
N ARG A 8 6.51 -4.66 1.54
CA ARG A 8 5.97 -6.03 1.65
C ARG A 8 6.94 -6.98 2.35
N ARG A 9 8.24 -6.92 2.04
CA ARG A 9 9.23 -7.79 2.70
C ARG A 9 9.31 -7.54 4.20
N VAL A 10 9.14 -6.30 4.65
CA VAL A 10 9.09 -5.96 6.09
C VAL A 10 7.89 -6.62 6.78
N THR A 11 6.75 -6.80 6.09
CA THR A 11 5.59 -7.50 6.66
C THR A 11 5.71 -9.03 6.62
N GLY A 12 6.77 -9.57 5.99
CA GLY A 12 7.00 -11.01 5.87
C GLY A 12 6.16 -11.71 4.79
N LEU A 13 5.33 -10.98 4.04
CA LEU A 13 4.46 -11.56 3.02
C LEU A 13 5.19 -11.77 1.68
N THR A 14 4.92 -12.89 1.03
CA THR A 14 5.29 -13.14 -0.36
C THR A 14 4.35 -12.44 -1.32
N GLN A 15 4.75 -12.30 -2.59
CA GLN A 15 3.86 -11.75 -3.62
C GLN A 15 2.66 -12.67 -3.88
N VAL A 16 2.78 -13.99 -3.65
CA VAL A 16 1.69 -14.95 -3.82
C VAL A 16 0.64 -14.79 -2.72
N GLU A 17 1.08 -14.67 -1.47
CA GLU A 17 0.16 -14.44 -0.34
C GLU A 17 -0.56 -13.10 -0.47
N LEU A 18 0.16 -12.04 -0.83
CA LEU A 18 -0.48 -10.75 -1.10
C LEU A 18 -1.47 -10.81 -2.26
N ALA A 19 -1.12 -11.52 -3.34
CA ALA A 19 -2.01 -11.71 -4.49
C ALA A 19 -3.30 -12.44 -4.08
N ALA A 20 -3.20 -13.45 -3.22
CA ALA A 20 -4.35 -14.17 -2.68
C ALA A 20 -5.27 -13.24 -1.87
N THR A 21 -4.71 -12.38 -1.00
CA THR A 21 -5.50 -11.38 -0.25
C THR A 21 -6.21 -10.39 -1.17
N LEU A 22 -5.60 -10.03 -2.30
CA LEU A 22 -6.17 -9.09 -3.27
C LEU A 22 -7.05 -9.76 -4.33
N GLY A 23 -7.17 -11.09 -4.35
CA GLY A 23 -7.94 -11.83 -5.36
C GLY A 23 -7.37 -11.70 -6.78
N VAL A 24 -6.05 -11.52 -6.91
CA VAL A 24 -5.35 -11.34 -8.20
C VAL A 24 -4.24 -12.37 -8.37
N GLY A 25 -3.59 -12.39 -9.54
CA GLY A 25 -2.40 -13.22 -9.77
C GLY A 25 -1.11 -12.58 -9.26
N GLN A 26 -0.12 -13.39 -8.88
CA GLN A 26 1.21 -12.93 -8.45
C GLN A 26 1.89 -12.03 -9.49
N ALA A 27 1.70 -12.30 -10.79
CA ALA A 27 2.23 -11.47 -11.87
C ALA A 27 1.72 -10.02 -11.80
N GLN A 28 0.48 -9.82 -11.35
CA GLN A 28 -0.10 -8.48 -11.17
C GLN A 28 0.57 -7.74 -10.01
N ILE A 29 0.84 -8.42 -8.88
CA ILE A 29 1.62 -7.86 -7.77
C ILE A 29 3.02 -7.47 -8.23
N SER A 30 3.66 -8.35 -8.99
CA SER A 30 4.99 -8.10 -9.53
C SER A 30 5.03 -6.92 -10.52
N LYS A 31 3.93 -6.66 -11.23
CA LYS A 31 3.78 -5.48 -12.10
C LYS A 31 3.61 -4.22 -11.26
N ILE A 32 2.74 -4.24 -10.26
CA ILE A 32 2.50 -3.13 -9.33
C ILE A 32 3.79 -2.69 -8.66
N GLU A 33 4.58 -3.63 -8.14
CA GLU A 33 5.86 -3.34 -7.45
C GLU A 33 6.95 -2.76 -8.36
N ARG A 34 6.82 -2.88 -9.68
CA ARG A 34 7.79 -2.35 -10.66
C ARG A 34 7.35 -1.05 -11.32
N GLN A 35 6.08 -0.65 -11.17
CA GLN A 35 5.55 0.55 -11.80
C GLN A 35 6.04 1.81 -11.08
N SER A 36 6.40 2.84 -11.86
CA SER A 36 6.78 4.17 -11.35
C SER A 36 5.59 5.03 -10.95
N ASP A 37 4.42 4.75 -11.53
CA ASP A 37 3.19 5.51 -11.35
C ASP A 37 2.03 4.56 -11.11
N MET A 38 1.18 4.90 -10.15
CA MET A 38 -0.01 4.11 -9.81
C MET A 38 -1.11 5.00 -9.26
N LEU A 39 -2.35 4.55 -9.42
CA LEU A 39 -3.49 5.20 -8.78
C LEU A 39 -3.37 5.11 -7.27
N LEU A 40 -3.77 6.17 -6.57
CA LEU A 40 -3.77 6.19 -5.10
C LEU A 40 -4.64 5.07 -4.51
N SER A 41 -5.72 4.68 -5.19
CA SER A 41 -6.57 3.54 -4.83
C SER A 41 -5.83 2.19 -4.94
N THR A 42 -4.94 2.03 -5.93
CA THR A 42 -4.10 0.83 -6.07
C THR A 42 -3.09 0.75 -4.93
N LEU A 43 -2.45 1.88 -4.60
CA LEU A 43 -1.54 1.97 -3.47
C LEU A 43 -2.25 1.69 -2.14
N SER A 44 -3.42 2.27 -1.93
CA SER A 44 -4.28 2.06 -0.75
C SER A 44 -4.67 0.58 -0.59
N ALA A 45 -5.17 -0.06 -1.64
CA ALA A 45 -5.53 -1.48 -1.61
C ALA A 45 -4.31 -2.37 -1.30
N TYR A 46 -3.17 -2.09 -1.94
CA TYR A 46 -1.93 -2.83 -1.72
C TYR A 46 -1.47 -2.75 -0.25
N LEU A 47 -1.40 -1.54 0.31
CA LEU A 47 -0.95 -1.32 1.69
C LEU A 47 -1.97 -1.87 2.71
N THR A 48 -3.27 -1.77 2.41
CA THR A 48 -4.32 -2.36 3.26
C THR A 48 -4.21 -3.88 3.30
N ALA A 49 -3.99 -4.53 2.14
CA ALA A 49 -3.82 -5.98 2.05
C ALA A 49 -2.53 -6.48 2.72
N LEU A 50 -1.52 -5.62 2.87
CA LEU A 50 -0.33 -5.87 3.66
C LEU A 50 -0.53 -5.67 5.18
N GLY A 51 -1.66 -5.09 5.60
CA GLY A 51 -1.93 -4.75 6.99
C GLY A 51 -1.06 -3.60 7.54
N VAL A 52 -0.49 -2.76 6.67
CA VAL A 52 0.26 -1.57 7.09
C VAL A 52 -0.68 -0.38 7.27
N THR A 53 -0.36 0.47 8.22
CA THR A 53 -1.00 1.79 8.36
C THR A 53 -0.25 2.80 7.51
N ALA A 54 -0.94 3.45 6.57
CA ALA A 54 -0.37 4.49 5.73
C ALA A 54 -1.22 5.75 5.73
N ARG A 55 -0.56 6.90 5.58
CA ARG A 55 -1.17 8.23 5.58
C ARG A 55 -0.56 9.06 4.46
N VAL A 56 -1.39 9.91 3.85
CA VAL A 56 -0.94 10.99 2.97
C VAL A 56 -0.88 12.26 3.79
N VAL A 57 0.28 12.92 3.77
CA VAL A 57 0.49 14.22 4.39
C VAL A 57 0.52 15.26 3.27
N VAL A 58 -0.30 16.28 3.40
CA VAL A 58 -0.31 17.45 2.50
C VAL A 58 -0.01 18.68 3.33
N GLU A 59 1.05 19.39 2.95
CA GLU A 59 1.46 20.64 3.60
C GLU A 59 1.03 21.82 2.72
N VAL A 60 0.32 22.77 3.31
CA VAL A 60 -0.16 24.00 2.68
C VAL A 60 0.16 25.15 3.63
N ASP A 61 1.18 25.95 3.30
CA ASP A 61 1.73 26.98 4.19
C ASP A 61 2.08 26.40 5.59
N GLU A 62 1.47 26.93 6.65
CA GLU A 62 1.63 26.45 8.04
C GLU A 62 0.65 25.32 8.40
N GLN A 63 -0.18 24.86 7.46
CA GLN A 63 -1.21 23.85 7.68
C GLN A 63 -0.75 22.47 7.22
N THR A 64 -0.92 21.47 8.08
CA THR A 64 -0.72 20.05 7.74
C THR A 64 -2.06 19.32 7.70
N LEU A 65 -2.41 18.78 6.53
CA LEU A 65 -3.58 17.94 6.32
C LEU A 65 -3.13 16.48 6.29
N LEU A 66 -3.74 15.65 7.13
CA LEU A 66 -3.43 14.23 7.24
C LEU A 66 -4.63 13.42 6.78
N TYR A 67 -4.45 12.63 5.73
CA TYR A 67 -5.45 11.73 5.19
C TYR A 67 -5.03 10.29 5.43
N SER A 68 -5.94 9.45 5.93
CA SER A 68 -5.66 8.02 6.05
C SER A 68 -5.74 7.36 4.67
N LEU A 69 -4.70 6.60 4.31
CA LEU A 69 -4.62 5.89 3.03
C LEU A 69 -5.05 4.43 3.16
N THR A 70 -5.00 3.89 4.36
CA THR A 70 -5.43 2.52 4.70
C THR A 70 -6.54 2.65 5.72
N ALA A 71 -7.57 1.81 5.66
CA ALA A 71 -8.60 1.84 6.70
C ALA A 71 -7.94 1.76 8.09
N ASP A 72 -8.22 2.72 8.96
CA ASP A 72 -7.71 2.68 10.32
C ASP A 72 -8.17 1.34 10.92
N GLY A 73 -7.22 0.56 11.42
CA GLY A 73 -7.48 -0.73 12.05
C GLY A 73 -8.26 -0.57 13.36
N ALA A 74 -9.51 -0.12 13.29
CA ALA A 74 -10.50 -0.31 14.33
C ALA A 74 -10.96 -1.78 14.26
N GLY A 75 -10.13 -2.68 14.80
CA GLY A 75 -10.38 -4.12 14.69
C GLY A 75 -9.26 -5.00 15.23
N ARG A 76 -8.79 -4.70 16.44
CA ARG A 76 -8.30 -5.71 17.38
C ARG A 76 -8.88 -5.40 18.75
#